data_AF-A0A8C1R7F1-F1
#
_entry.id   AF-A0A8C1R7F1-F1
#
_cell.length_a   1.000
_cell.length_b   1.000
_cell.length_c   1.000
_cell.angle_alpha   90.00
_cell.angle_beta   90.00
_cell.angle_gamma   90.00
#
_symmetry.space_group_name_H-M   'P 1'
#
loop_
_entity.id
_entity.type
_entity.pdbx_description
1 polymer ?
#
loop_
_entity_poly.entity_id
_entity_poly.type
_entity_poly.pdbx_seq_one_letter_code
_entity_poly.pdbx_strand_id
1 'polypeptide(L)'
;MEADRESGADFRVNVKSKKHVREQLEKYKDLFKKLLDGQCHISEEDKAKLLQEMVVNFEFTVQENLVIGGLSWDEVSEEYCEDYDSTINDILDEKIVETACKRNSYPKQIRNQVVRSLRAERKLLVRHVYFHTHTHTHIYIYIYIYIWISIHSFIYTYSINKSQTNEVNSASLNRLN
;
A
#
# COMPACT_ATOMS: atom_id res chain seq x y z
N MET A 1 -22.93 50.78 -12.10
CA MET A 1 -21.77 49.94 -11.73
C MET A 1 -21.27 50.51 -10.42
N GLU A 2 -21.66 49.88 -9.33
CA GLU A 2 -21.49 50.39 -7.97
C GLU A 2 -20.58 49.42 -7.22
N ALA A 3 -19.77 49.98 -6.31
CA ALA A 3 -18.88 49.33 -5.35
C ALA A 3 -17.53 48.80 -5.89
N ASP A 4 -16.67 49.74 -6.30
CA ASP A 4 -15.23 49.61 -6.05
C ASP A 4 -14.96 50.37 -4.73
N ARG A 5 -15.21 49.72 -3.58
CA ARG A 5 -14.94 50.29 -2.25
C ARG A 5 -13.83 49.50 -1.57
N GLU A 6 -12.71 50.19 -1.37
CA GLU A 6 -11.72 50.00 -0.31
C GLU A 6 -11.09 48.60 -0.17
N SER A 7 -10.05 48.32 -0.96
CA SER A 7 -8.97 47.44 -0.47
C SER A 7 -8.02 48.26 0.41
N GLY A 8 -8.51 48.73 1.56
CA GLY A 8 -7.66 49.32 2.58
C GLY A 8 -6.64 48.28 3.04
N ALA A 9 -5.36 48.64 3.10
CA ALA A 9 -4.35 47.76 3.67
C ALA A 9 -4.79 47.37 5.09
N ASP A 10 -4.72 46.09 5.45
CA ASP A 10 -4.97 45.67 6.81
C ASP A 10 -3.85 46.23 7.71
N PHE A 11 -4.20 47.21 8.55
CA PHE A 11 -3.25 47.88 9.44
C PHE A 11 -2.98 47.08 10.71
N ARG A 12 -3.66 45.94 10.91
CA ARG A 12 -3.47 45.06 12.05
C ARG A 12 -2.09 44.40 12.00
N VAL A 13 -1.50 44.20 13.17
CA VAL A 13 -0.15 43.62 13.27
C VAL A 13 -0.23 42.13 13.01
N ASN A 14 0.52 41.65 12.01
CA ASN A 14 0.60 40.23 11.68
C ASN A 14 1.59 39.50 12.59
N VAL A 15 1.10 38.56 13.38
CA VAL A 15 1.90 37.74 14.31
C VAL A 15 1.89 36.28 13.87
N LYS A 16 3.00 35.57 14.07
CA LYS A 16 3.15 34.17 13.64
C LYS A 16 2.61 33.15 14.65
N SER A 17 2.44 33.53 15.91
CA SER A 17 2.06 32.60 16.99
C SER A 17 1.14 33.26 18.00
N LYS A 18 -0.07 32.69 18.15
CA LYS A 18 -1.06 33.06 19.19
C LYS A 18 -0.50 32.83 20.60
N LYS A 19 0.24 31.73 20.80
CA LYS A 19 0.88 31.37 22.08
C LYS A 19 1.80 32.49 22.58
N HIS A 20 2.64 33.03 21.70
CA HIS A 20 3.56 34.09 22.09
C HIS A 20 2.85 35.38 22.53
N VAL A 21 1.76 35.77 21.84
CA VAL A 21 0.96 36.94 22.22
C VAL A 21 0.35 36.74 23.61
N ARG A 22 -0.21 35.55 23.87
CA ARG A 22 -0.78 35.21 25.18
C ARG A 22 0.25 35.29 26.30
N GLU A 23 1.45 34.74 26.09
CA GLU A 23 2.55 34.83 27.05
C GLU A 23 2.97 36.29 27.34
N GLN A 24 2.93 37.17 26.35
CA GLN A 24 3.21 38.59 26.54
C GLN A 24 2.09 39.29 27.31
N LEU A 25 0.81 39.02 26.99
CA LEU A 25 -0.33 39.57 27.70
C LEU A 25 -0.27 39.25 29.20
N GLU A 26 0.08 38.01 29.57
CA GLU A 26 0.28 37.62 30.97
C GLU A 26 1.38 38.44 31.66
N LYS A 27 2.52 38.71 30.99
CA LYS A 27 3.57 39.57 31.54
C LYS A 27 3.08 41.00 31.76
N TYR A 28 2.25 41.53 30.85
CA TYR A 28 1.67 42.86 31.02
C TYR A 28 0.65 42.90 32.17
N LYS A 29 -0.13 41.84 32.39
CA LYS A 29 -0.99 41.71 33.58
C LYS A 29 -0.19 41.81 34.88
N ASP A 30 0.94 41.10 34.96
CA ASP A 30 1.83 41.17 36.12
C ASP A 30 2.40 42.58 36.35
N LEU A 31 2.67 43.32 35.27
CA LEU A 31 3.11 44.71 35.34
C LEU A 31 1.99 45.64 35.85
N PHE A 32 0.76 45.48 35.35
CA PHE A 32 -0.39 46.27 35.85
C PHE A 32 -0.66 46.01 37.32
N LYS A 33 -0.53 44.75 37.76
CA LYS A 33 -0.64 44.39 39.16
C LYS A 33 0.42 45.09 40.02
N LYS A 34 1.71 45.00 39.63
CA LYS A 34 2.81 45.69 40.32
C LYS A 34 2.64 47.21 40.34
N LEU A 35 2.10 47.79 39.27
CA LEU A 35 1.85 49.22 39.16
C LEU A 35 0.78 49.68 40.18
N LEU A 36 -0.31 48.93 40.30
CA LEU A 36 -1.40 49.24 41.24
C LEU A 36 -1.03 48.94 42.71
N ASP A 37 -0.24 47.90 42.95
CA ASP A 37 0.31 47.59 44.28
C ASP A 37 1.20 48.74 44.79
N GLY A 38 1.91 49.43 43.90
CA GLY A 38 2.73 50.60 44.22
C GLY A 38 1.94 51.88 44.55
N GLN A 39 0.62 51.90 44.31
CA GLN A 39 -0.23 53.06 44.61
C GLN A 39 -0.88 52.92 45.99
N CYS A 40 -0.35 53.64 46.97
CA CYS A 40 -0.79 53.59 48.37
C CYS A 40 -2.07 54.40 48.67
N HIS A 41 -2.64 55.10 47.69
CA HIS A 41 -3.80 55.99 47.87
C HIS A 41 -5.15 55.40 47.45
N ILE A 42 -5.17 54.18 46.91
CA ILE A 42 -6.39 53.54 46.39
C ILE A 42 -6.79 52.39 47.33
N SER A 43 -8.09 52.23 47.59
CA SER A 43 -8.63 51.09 48.33
C SER A 43 -8.35 49.78 47.61
N GLU A 44 -8.12 48.69 48.33
CA GLU A 44 -7.86 47.37 47.73
C GLU A 44 -9.03 46.89 46.84
N GLU A 45 -10.27 47.25 47.19
CA GLU A 45 -11.46 46.92 46.39
C GLU A 45 -11.49 47.68 45.05
N ASP A 46 -11.14 48.97 45.07
CA ASP A 46 -11.06 49.81 43.87
C ASP A 46 -9.88 49.40 42.98
N LYS A 47 -8.74 49.00 43.58
CA LYS A 47 -7.59 48.46 42.85
C LYS A 47 -7.93 47.20 42.08
N ALA A 48 -8.64 46.26 42.72
CA ALA A 48 -9.02 45.00 42.09
C ALA A 48 -9.96 45.24 40.89
N LYS A 49 -10.94 46.14 41.05
CA LYS A 49 -11.87 46.51 39.99
C LYS A 49 -11.15 47.22 38.83
N LEU A 50 -10.26 48.16 39.14
CA LEU A 50 -9.47 48.88 38.14
C LEU A 50 -8.52 47.95 37.39
N LEU A 51 -7.88 47.00 38.10
CA LEU A 51 -7.02 45.99 37.49
C LEU A 51 -7.82 45.15 36.50
N GLN A 52 -9.01 44.67 36.90
CA GLN A 52 -9.86 43.86 36.04
C GLN A 52 -10.30 44.62 34.78
N GLU A 53 -10.80 45.84 34.93
CA GLU A 53 -11.23 46.67 33.80
C GLU A 53 -10.05 47.00 32.86
N MET A 54 -8.89 47.34 33.42
CA MET A 54 -7.69 47.67 32.63
C MET A 54 -7.18 46.46 31.85
N VAL A 55 -7.15 45.28 32.48
CA VAL A 55 -6.72 44.04 31.83
C VAL A 55 -7.67 43.66 30.70
N VAL A 56 -8.98 43.65 30.96
CA VAL A 56 -9.98 43.26 29.95
C VAL A 56 -9.95 44.22 28.75
N ASN A 57 -9.92 45.53 28.99
CA ASN A 57 -9.88 46.53 27.93
C ASN A 57 -8.59 46.45 27.11
N PHE A 58 -7.45 46.23 27.79
CA PHE A 58 -6.17 46.08 27.13
C PHE A 58 -6.11 44.81 26.28
N GLU A 59 -6.50 43.66 26.83
CA GLU A 59 -6.53 42.40 26.09
C GLU A 59 -7.44 42.49 24.86
N PHE A 60 -8.65 43.02 25.03
CA PHE A 60 -9.60 43.19 23.93
C PHE A 60 -9.01 44.09 22.83
N THR A 61 -8.45 45.24 23.20
CA THR A 61 -7.83 46.17 22.24
C THR A 61 -6.67 45.52 21.50
N VAL A 62 -5.81 44.77 22.20
CA VAL A 62 -4.69 44.07 21.58
C VAL A 62 -5.19 42.99 20.63
N GLN A 63 -6.21 42.22 21.01
CA GLN A 63 -6.77 41.15 20.17
C GLN A 63 -7.41 41.68 18.89
N GLU A 64 -8.14 42.80 18.95
CA GLU A 64 -8.75 43.43 17.76
C GLU A 64 -7.71 43.99 16.78
N ASN A 65 -6.56 44.44 17.30
CA ASN A 65 -5.48 45.04 16.50
C ASN A 65 -4.47 44.02 15.95
N LEU A 66 -4.67 42.72 16.20
CA LEU A 66 -3.78 41.66 15.78
C LEU A 66 -4.43 40.74 14.75
N VAL A 67 -3.59 40.21 13.88
CA VAL A 67 -3.94 39.17 12.93
C VAL A 67 -2.87 38.08 13.06
N ILE A 68 -3.28 36.81 13.09
CA ILE A 68 -2.35 35.69 13.17
C ILE A 68 -2.42 34.90 11.88
N GLY A 69 -1.38 35.01 11.06
CA GLY A 69 -1.33 34.29 9.77
C GLY A 69 -2.43 34.69 8.78
N GLY A 70 -2.95 35.91 8.88
CA GLY A 70 -4.05 36.40 8.02
C GLY A 70 -5.45 36.16 8.60
N LEU A 71 -5.58 35.47 9.74
CA LEU A 71 -6.84 35.21 10.43
C LEU A 71 -7.00 36.09 11.67
N SER A 72 -8.25 36.41 12.02
CA SER A 72 -8.55 37.15 13.25
C SER A 72 -8.29 36.31 14.51
N TRP A 73 -8.17 36.97 15.67
CA TRP A 73 -7.86 36.31 16.94
C TRP A 73 -8.81 35.15 17.28
N ASP A 74 -10.11 35.29 16.99
CA ASP A 74 -11.14 34.28 17.30
C ASP A 74 -11.16 33.12 16.30
N GLU A 75 -10.80 33.36 15.03
CA GLU A 75 -10.74 32.35 13.98
C GLU A 75 -9.52 31.43 14.11
N VAL A 76 -8.49 31.89 14.83
CA VAL A 76 -7.25 31.13 15.03
C VAL A 76 -7.48 30.08 16.09
N SER A 77 -7.52 28.81 15.66
CA SER A 77 -7.58 27.64 16.52
C SER A 77 -6.49 27.68 17.59
N GLU A 78 -6.83 27.33 18.83
CA GLU A 78 -5.86 27.15 19.93
C GLU A 78 -5.11 25.83 19.77
N GLU A 79 -4.60 25.57 18.57
CA GLU A 79 -4.10 24.27 18.16
C GLU A 79 -2.62 24.17 18.43
N TYR A 80 -2.21 24.08 19.70
CA TYR A 80 -0.98 23.39 20.11
C TYR A 80 -1.14 23.00 21.58
N CYS A 81 -1.94 21.95 21.81
CA CYS A 81 -1.89 21.23 23.08
C CYS A 81 -0.66 20.31 23.02
N GLU A 82 0.25 20.40 23.98
CA GLU A 82 1.47 19.57 24.05
C GLU A 82 1.16 18.06 24.04
N ASP A 83 -0.07 17.69 24.42
CA ASP A 83 -0.59 16.31 24.40
C ASP A 83 -0.79 15.74 22.97
N TYR A 84 -1.08 16.59 21.98
CA TYR A 84 -1.24 16.18 20.59
C TYR A 84 0.10 15.77 19.97
N ASP A 85 1.18 16.51 20.27
CA ASP A 85 2.51 16.19 19.78
C ASP A 85 3.01 14.85 20.34
N SER A 86 2.72 14.54 21.61
CA SER A 86 3.04 13.23 22.19
C SER A 86 2.29 12.10 21.49
N THR A 87 0.99 12.29 21.27
CA THR A 87 0.13 11.29 20.60
C THR A 87 0.59 11.02 19.16
N ILE A 88 0.97 12.06 18.42
CA ILE A 88 1.47 11.93 17.04
C ILE A 88 2.80 11.19 17.00
N ASN A 89 3.70 11.45 17.95
CA ASN A 89 4.98 10.74 18.03
C ASN A 89 4.78 9.25 18.34
N ASP A 90 3.87 8.90 19.25
CA ASP A 90 3.55 7.50 19.57
C ASP A 90 3.01 6.74 18.34
N ILE A 91 2.09 7.38 17.59
CA ILE A 91 1.56 6.81 16.33
C ILE A 91 2.68 6.65 15.30
N LEU A 92 3.58 7.63 15.19
CA LEU A 92 4.70 7.57 14.26
C LEU A 92 5.63 6.40 14.59
N ASP A 93 5.98 6.22 15.86
CA ASP A 93 6.84 5.12 16.31
C ASP A 93 6.19 3.76 16.06
N GLU A 94 4.88 3.63 16.34
CA GLU A 94 4.14 2.41 16.02
C GLU A 94 4.27 2.07 14.52
N LYS A 95 4.10 3.06 13.64
CA LYS A 95 4.19 2.86 12.19
C LYS A 95 5.59 2.56 11.71
N ILE A 96 6.61 3.14 12.32
CA ILE A 96 8.01 2.83 12.04
C ILE A 96 8.31 1.37 12.39
N VAL A 97 7.91 0.92 13.58
CA VAL A 97 8.11 -0.46 14.04
C VAL A 97 7.34 -1.44 13.16
N GLU A 98 6.06 -1.17 12.87
CA GLU A 98 5.24 -2.01 12.00
C GLU A 98 5.91 -2.17 10.62
N THR A 99 6.39 -1.07 10.05
CA THR A 99 7.03 -1.07 8.74
C THR A 99 8.36 -1.82 8.75
N ALA A 100 9.19 -1.62 9.78
CA ALA A 100 10.45 -2.34 9.94
C ALA A 100 10.23 -3.86 10.07
N CYS A 101 9.24 -4.26 10.87
CA CYS A 101 8.82 -5.65 11.03
C CYS A 101 8.36 -6.28 9.72
N LYS A 102 7.51 -5.57 8.94
CA LYS A 102 7.06 -6.04 7.63
C LYS A 102 8.23 -6.20 6.64
N ARG A 103 9.12 -5.20 6.55
CA ARG A 103 10.32 -5.25 5.68
C ARG A 103 11.25 -6.42 6.01
N ASN A 104 11.37 -6.79 7.28
CA ASN A 104 12.20 -7.92 7.70
C ASN A 104 11.53 -9.28 7.46
N SER A 105 10.25 -9.41 7.79
CA SER A 105 9.56 -10.72 7.85
C SER A 105 8.95 -11.15 6.52
N TYR A 106 8.34 -10.22 5.77
CA TYR A 106 7.55 -10.58 4.58
C TYR A 106 8.41 -11.18 3.45
N PRO A 107 9.58 -10.62 3.09
CA PRO A 107 10.41 -11.21 2.04
C PRO A 107 10.83 -12.66 2.35
N LYS A 108 11.07 -12.98 3.63
CA LYS A 108 11.45 -14.33 4.06
C LYS A 108 10.29 -15.31 3.91
N GLN A 109 9.07 -14.90 4.26
CA GLN A 109 7.87 -15.72 4.13
C GLN A 109 7.49 -15.95 2.66
N ILE A 110 7.44 -14.87 1.87
CA ILE A 110 7.10 -14.91 0.44
C ILE A 110 8.10 -15.79 -0.31
N ARG A 111 9.40 -15.62 -0.09
CA ARG A 111 10.44 -16.44 -0.73
C ARG A 111 10.20 -17.92 -0.50
N ASN A 112 9.92 -18.34 0.74
CA ASN A 112 9.72 -19.75 1.04
C ASN A 112 8.48 -20.31 0.36
N GLN A 113 7.40 -19.53 0.29
CA GLN A 113 6.17 -19.95 -0.41
C GLN A 113 6.42 -20.06 -1.93
N VAL A 114 7.05 -19.07 -2.54
CA VAL A 114 7.35 -19.05 -3.98
C VAL A 114 8.32 -20.17 -4.38
N VAL A 115 9.36 -20.43 -3.58
CA VAL A 115 10.28 -21.56 -3.84
C VAL A 115 9.55 -22.89 -3.76
N ARG A 116 8.62 -23.06 -2.81
CA ARG A 116 7.82 -24.28 -2.68
C ARG A 116 6.87 -24.47 -3.86
N SER A 117 6.18 -23.41 -4.31
CA SER A 117 5.27 -23.47 -5.46
C SER A 117 6.02 -23.78 -6.75
N LEU A 118 7.13 -23.08 -7.04
CA LEU A 118 7.95 -23.32 -8.23
C LEU A 118 8.53 -24.74 -8.24
N ARG A 119 8.95 -25.27 -7.09
CA ARG A 119 9.45 -26.65 -7.00
C ARG A 119 8.33 -27.67 -7.27
N ALA A 120 7.11 -27.41 -6.82
CA ALA A 120 5.97 -28.27 -7.07
C ALA A 120 5.60 -28.25 -8.56
N GLU A 121 5.53 -27.07 -9.17
CA GLU A 121 5.25 -26.89 -10.59
C GLU A 121 6.28 -27.62 -11.47
N ARG A 122 7.58 -27.46 -11.16
CA ARG A 122 8.64 -28.18 -11.88
C ARG A 122 8.47 -29.70 -11.80
N LYS A 123 8.06 -30.25 -10.65
CA LYS A 123 7.80 -31.68 -10.50
C LYS A 123 6.61 -32.14 -11.34
N LEU A 124 5.56 -31.33 -11.44
CA LEU A 124 4.40 -31.63 -12.28
C LEU A 124 4.75 -31.62 -13.76
N LEU A 125 5.51 -30.62 -14.22
CA LEU A 125 5.97 -30.54 -15.61
C LEU A 125 6.83 -31.74 -15.99
N VAL A 126 7.81 -32.11 -15.14
CA VAL A 126 8.65 -33.29 -15.39
C VAL A 126 7.81 -34.56 -15.46
N ARG A 127 6.86 -34.74 -14.55
CA ARG A 127 5.95 -35.88 -14.56
C ARG A 127 5.11 -35.93 -15.83
N HIS A 128 4.53 -34.80 -16.24
CA HIS A 128 3.71 -34.71 -17.44
C HIS A 128 4.51 -35.08 -18.69
N VAL A 129 5.72 -34.51 -18.84
CA VAL A 129 6.61 -34.84 -19.96
C VAL A 129 6.97 -36.33 -19.95
N TYR A 130 7.33 -36.89 -18.79
CA TYR A 130 7.66 -38.31 -18.69
C TYR A 130 6.50 -39.22 -19.12
N PHE A 131 5.28 -38.96 -18.63
CA PHE A 131 4.10 -39.74 -19.05
C PHE A 131 3.86 -39.60 -20.54
N HIS A 132 3.92 -38.38 -21.07
CA HIS A 132 3.73 -38.12 -22.49
C HIS A 132 4.76 -38.87 -23.35
N THR A 133 6.06 -38.75 -23.05
CA THR A 133 7.09 -39.45 -23.83
C THR A 133 6.94 -40.97 -23.72
N HIS A 134 6.62 -41.48 -22.53
CA HIS A 134 6.50 -42.91 -22.29
C HIS A 134 5.28 -43.51 -23.02
N THR A 135 4.11 -42.85 -22.94
CA THR A 135 2.91 -43.29 -23.65
C THR A 135 3.11 -43.22 -25.16
N HIS A 136 3.71 -42.15 -25.67
CA HIS A 136 4.04 -42.06 -27.10
C HIS A 136 4.98 -43.18 -27.53
N THR A 137 6.06 -43.46 -26.78
CA THR A 137 6.97 -44.58 -27.13
C THR A 137 6.26 -45.93 -27.15
N HIS A 138 5.40 -46.22 -26.16
CA HIS A 138 4.65 -47.48 -26.11
C HIS A 138 3.67 -47.60 -27.27
N ILE A 139 2.95 -46.52 -27.59
CA ILE A 139 2.03 -46.49 -28.72
C ILE A 139 2.79 -46.73 -30.04
N TYR A 140 3.92 -46.05 -30.26
CA TYR A 140 4.74 -46.24 -31.45
C TYR A 140 5.26 -47.67 -31.59
N ILE A 141 5.78 -48.26 -30.51
CA ILE A 141 6.26 -49.65 -30.50
C ILE A 141 5.11 -50.63 -30.82
N TYR A 142 3.94 -50.44 -30.19
CA TYR A 142 2.78 -51.29 -30.42
C TYR A 142 2.31 -51.25 -31.88
N ILE A 143 2.19 -50.05 -32.46
CA ILE A 143 1.81 -49.86 -33.87
C ILE A 143 2.83 -50.53 -34.80
N TYR A 144 4.13 -50.36 -34.53
CA TYR A 144 5.19 -50.96 -35.35
C TYR A 144 5.12 -52.50 -35.34
N ILE A 145 4.96 -53.10 -34.16
CA ILE A 145 4.80 -54.56 -34.02
C ILE A 145 3.55 -55.04 -34.75
N TYR A 146 2.42 -54.35 -34.59
CA TYR A 146 1.17 -54.72 -35.26
C TYR A 146 1.32 -54.73 -36.79
N ILE A 147 1.87 -53.65 -37.37
CA ILE A 147 2.11 -53.55 -38.81
C ILE A 147 3.05 -54.67 -39.29
N TRP A 148 4.14 -54.93 -38.54
CA TRP A 148 5.09 -55.99 -38.89
C TRP A 148 4.43 -57.37 -38.94
N ILE A 149 3.60 -57.71 -37.93
CA ILE A 149 2.85 -58.96 -37.88
C ILE A 149 1.87 -59.05 -39.05
N SER A 150 1.12 -57.98 -39.33
CA SER A 150 0.15 -57.95 -40.44
C SER A 150 0.83 -58.15 -41.80
N ILE A 151 1.97 -57.49 -42.04
CA ILE A 151 2.74 -57.66 -43.28
C ILE A 151 3.27 -59.09 -43.38
N HIS A 152 3.83 -59.64 -42.30
CA HIS A 152 4.35 -61.00 -42.31
C HIS A 152 3.24 -62.04 -42.55
N SER A 153 2.09 -61.87 -41.91
CA SER A 153 0.91 -62.71 -42.13
C SER A 153 0.38 -62.61 -43.57
N PHE A 154 0.37 -61.41 -44.16
CA PHE A 154 -0.02 -61.20 -45.54
C PHE A 154 0.95 -61.90 -46.51
N ILE A 155 2.27 -61.74 -46.32
CA ILE A 155 3.29 -62.43 -47.12
C ILE A 155 3.16 -63.95 -46.97
N TYR A 156 2.97 -64.45 -45.75
CA TYR A 156 2.80 -65.87 -45.51
C TYR A 156 1.58 -66.43 -46.26
N THR A 157 0.43 -65.76 -46.15
CA THR A 157 -0.80 -66.15 -46.84
C THR A 157 -0.63 -66.07 -48.37
N TYR A 158 -0.01 -65.01 -48.88
CA TYR A 158 0.29 -64.86 -50.30
C TYR A 158 1.21 -65.97 -50.82
N SER A 159 2.25 -66.32 -50.04
CA SER A 159 3.18 -67.40 -50.37
C SER A 159 2.48 -68.76 -50.45
N ILE A 160 1.62 -69.08 -49.49
CA ILE A 160 0.82 -70.31 -49.49
C ILE A 160 -0.10 -70.38 -50.71
N ASN A 161 -0.84 -69.30 -50.99
CA ASN A 161 -1.73 -69.25 -52.16
C ASN A 161 -0.95 -69.37 -53.48
N LYS A 162 0.24 -68.76 -53.58
CA LYS A 162 1.12 -68.89 -54.74
C LYS A 162 1.62 -70.34 -54.91
N SER A 163 1.97 -71.02 -53.83
CA SER A 163 2.37 -72.43 -53.87
C SER A 163 1.22 -73.33 -54.36
N GLN A 164 0.00 -73.14 -53.86
CA GLN A 164 -1.18 -73.90 -54.30
C GLN A 164 -1.53 -73.65 -55.77
N THR A 165 -1.48 -72.40 -56.24
CA THR A 165 -1.74 -72.08 -57.65
C THR A 165 -0.69 -72.67 -58.59
N ASN A 166 0.59 -72.67 -58.20
CA ASN A 166 1.65 -73.33 -58.98
C ASN A 166 1.46 -74.86 -59.05
N GLU A 167 1.00 -75.49 -57.97
CA GLU A 167 0.74 -76.93 -57.90
C GLU A 167 -0.48 -77.34 -58.75
N VAL A 168 -1.54 -76.51 -58.77
CA VAL A 168 -2.69 -76.71 -59.66
C VAL A 168 -2.30 -76.55 -61.13
N ASN A 169 -1.47 -75.55 -61.45
CA ASN A 169 -1.01 -75.31 -62.81
C ASN A 169 -0.05 -76.39 -63.34
N SER A 170 0.81 -76.96 -62.50
CA SER A 170 1.63 -78.11 -62.89
C SER A 170 0.78 -79.38 -63.07
N ALA A 171 -0.23 -79.59 -62.23
CA ALA A 171 -1.17 -80.70 -62.35
C ALA A 171 -2.13 -80.59 -63.55
N SER A 172 -2.40 -79.39 -64.05
CA SER A 172 -3.18 -79.18 -65.28
C SER A 172 -2.32 -79.34 -66.54
N LEU A 173 -1.07 -78.87 -66.53
CA LEU A 173 -0.11 -79.08 -67.62
C LEU A 173 0.24 -80.57 -67.83
N ASN A 174 0.39 -81.34 -66.75
CA ASN A 174 0.64 -82.79 -66.85
C ASN A 174 -0.57 -83.60 -67.36
N ARG A 175 -1.76 -83.00 -67.48
CA ARG A 175 -2.97 -83.65 -68.04
C ARG A 175 -3.18 -83.37 -69.53
N LEU A 176 -2.38 -82.48 -70.13
CA LEU A 176 -2.47 -82.08 -71.53
C LEU A 176 -1.32 -82.62 -72.40
N ASN A 177 -0.42 -83.41 -71.82
CA ASN A 177 0.58 -84.26 -72.50
C ASN A 177 0.23 -85.72 -72.28
#